data_AF-G0U3R7-F1
#
_entry.id   AF-G0U3R7-F1
#
_cell.length_a   1.000
_cell.length_b   1.000
_cell.length_c   1.000
_cell.angle_alpha   90.00
_cell.angle_beta   90.00
_cell.angle_gamma   90.00
#
_symmetry.space_group_name_H-M   'P 1'
#
loop_
_entity.id
_entity.type
_entity.pdbx_description
1 polymer ?
#
loop_
_entity_poly.entity_id
_entity_poly.type
_entity_poly.pdbx_seq_one_letter_code
_entity_poly.pdbx_strand_id
1 'polypeptide(L)'
;MSRENGRLYVPERTLEEEVFRCDALYPEGACMGVPPPAHNCPPAPPYSPREGTYGWLQDQAGLLGVPCTCAPWWPQAPSAQGHYIRQAKHGRCTGRKLNKNNRVVAEQRLGKKYGNLRVLNSYWVYNDSTFLWYEVVAVDPMHRTIRRDPRINWIVNAVHKHREQRGLTSAGRKHRGLRHKGHKASKLRPSRRAAWRRNNRMVFLRKR
;
A
#
# COMPACT_ATOMS: atom_id res chain seq x y z
N MET A 1 18.49 29.06 4.01
CA MET A 1 18.41 27.64 4.44
C MET A 1 16.95 27.21 4.41
N SER A 2 16.54 26.61 3.29
CA SER A 2 15.13 26.33 2.95
C SER A 2 14.52 25.24 3.84
N ARG A 3 13.38 25.55 4.47
CA ARG A 3 12.50 24.59 5.13
C ARG A 3 11.43 24.16 4.13
N GLU A 4 11.67 23.08 3.41
CA GLU A 4 10.70 22.51 2.48
C GLU A 4 9.60 21.76 3.26
N ASN A 5 8.42 22.36 3.29
CA ASN A 5 7.25 21.83 3.97
C ASN A 5 6.62 20.67 3.18
N GLY A 6 6.42 19.53 3.84
CA GLY A 6 5.96 18.27 3.27
C GLY A 6 4.48 18.24 2.84
N ARG A 7 4.14 18.99 1.80
CA ARG A 7 2.80 19.02 1.19
C ARG A 7 2.58 17.79 0.31
N LEU A 8 1.41 17.15 0.43
CA LEU A 8 1.01 16.00 -0.37
C LEU A 8 -0.46 16.07 -0.77
N TYR A 9 -0.69 15.95 -2.08
CA TYR A 9 -1.99 16.09 -2.74
C TYR A 9 -2.66 14.73 -2.93
N VAL A 10 -3.99 14.70 -2.87
CA VAL A 10 -4.79 13.49 -3.15
C VAL A 10 -5.79 13.74 -4.27
N PRO A 11 -5.51 13.33 -5.52
CA PRO A 11 -6.48 13.47 -6.60
C PRO A 11 -7.69 12.57 -6.41
N GLU A 12 -8.85 13.22 -6.49
CA GLU A 12 -10.11 12.61 -6.90
C GLU A 12 -10.14 12.54 -8.43
N ARG A 13 -10.96 11.64 -8.97
CA ARG A 13 -10.91 11.20 -10.36
C ARG A 13 -11.16 12.33 -11.36
N THR A 14 -10.52 12.17 -12.51
CA THR A 14 -10.49 13.04 -13.70
C THR A 14 -11.85 13.62 -14.08
N LEU A 15 -11.91 14.94 -14.22
CA LEU A 15 -12.56 15.71 -15.28
C LEU A 15 -11.94 17.11 -15.24
N GLU A 16 -11.33 17.53 -16.35
CA GLU A 16 -10.86 18.89 -16.55
C GLU A 16 -12.08 19.79 -16.85
N GLU A 17 -12.16 20.96 -16.20
CA GLU A 17 -12.54 22.21 -16.85
C GLU A 17 -12.31 23.39 -15.91
N GLU A 18 -11.96 24.52 -16.54
CA GLU A 18 -11.44 25.76 -15.99
C GLU A 18 -12.42 26.47 -15.04
N VAL A 19 -11.91 26.94 -13.89
CA VAL A 19 -12.54 28.03 -13.14
C VAL A 19 -11.46 28.96 -12.59
N PHE A 20 -11.51 30.20 -13.07
CA PHE A 20 -10.77 31.37 -12.58
C PHE A 20 -10.82 31.47 -11.05
N ARG A 21 -9.65 31.44 -10.39
CA ARG A 21 -9.51 31.99 -9.03
C ARG A 21 -8.83 33.35 -9.14
N CYS A 22 -9.52 34.38 -8.67
CA CYS A 22 -8.96 35.69 -8.41
C CYS A 22 -7.87 35.62 -7.32
N ASP A 23 -6.82 36.38 -7.59
CA ASP A 23 -5.70 36.84 -6.77
C ASP A 23 -4.58 35.87 -6.39
N ALA A 24 -3.42 36.18 -6.99
CA ALA A 24 -2.17 35.46 -6.99
C ALA A 24 -1.32 35.75 -5.74
N LEU A 25 -0.68 34.70 -5.22
CA LEU A 25 0.54 34.84 -4.42
C LEU A 25 1.74 34.34 -5.25
N TYR A 26 2.22 35.15 -6.21
CA TYR A 26 3.59 35.08 -6.75
C TYR A 26 4.03 36.47 -7.26
N PRO A 27 5.35 36.74 -7.28
CA PRO A 27 5.97 36.90 -8.60
C PRO A 27 7.32 36.18 -8.77
N GLU A 28 7.41 35.46 -9.90
CA GLU A 28 8.45 35.38 -10.96
C GLU A 28 9.97 35.29 -10.67
N GLY A 29 10.62 34.42 -11.46
CA GLY A 29 12.06 34.42 -11.83
C GLY A 29 12.80 33.12 -11.43
N ALA A 30 13.32 32.25 -12.31
CA ALA A 30 13.80 32.43 -13.68
C ALA A 30 13.60 31.18 -14.55
N CYS A 31 13.44 31.46 -15.84
CA CYS A 31 13.59 30.60 -17.01
C CYS A 31 14.65 29.49 -16.90
N MET A 32 14.24 28.23 -17.10
CA MET A 32 15.04 27.20 -17.77
C MET A 32 14.06 26.23 -18.44
N GLY A 33 13.78 26.45 -19.73
CA GLY A 33 13.09 25.47 -20.55
C GLY A 33 13.99 24.26 -20.76
N VAL A 34 13.55 23.08 -20.34
CA VAL A 34 14.13 21.82 -20.81
C VAL A 34 13.42 21.49 -22.12
N PRO A 35 14.13 21.40 -23.26
CA PRO A 35 13.48 21.01 -24.51
C PRO A 35 12.94 19.57 -24.39
N PRO A 36 11.81 19.26 -25.04
CA PRO A 36 11.28 17.90 -25.05
C PRO A 36 12.31 16.93 -25.67
N PRO A 37 12.43 15.68 -25.17
CA PRO A 37 13.35 14.72 -25.75
C PRO A 37 12.95 14.44 -27.20
N ALA A 38 13.89 14.59 -28.11
CA ALA A 38 13.71 14.23 -29.51
C ALA A 38 13.33 12.76 -29.61
N HIS A 39 12.22 12.48 -30.31
CA HIS A 39 11.92 11.15 -30.80
C HIS A 39 13.00 10.73 -31.81
N ASN A 40 13.29 9.43 -31.83
CA ASN A 40 14.15 8.67 -32.76
C ASN A 40 15.59 8.41 -32.28
N CYS A 41 15.73 7.43 -31.37
CA CYS A 41 16.94 6.60 -31.34
C CYS A 41 16.68 5.34 -32.19
N PRO A 42 17.56 4.97 -33.14
CA PRO A 42 17.45 3.69 -33.83
C PRO A 42 17.74 2.53 -32.84
N PRO A 43 17.07 1.38 -32.99
CA PRO A 43 17.29 0.23 -32.11
C PRO A 43 18.71 -0.32 -32.27
N ALA A 44 19.38 -0.58 -31.15
CA ALA A 44 20.67 -1.27 -31.14
C ALA A 44 20.51 -2.73 -31.64
N PRO A 45 21.51 -3.29 -32.36
CA PRO A 45 21.44 -4.67 -32.83
C PRO A 45 21.50 -5.68 -31.66
N PRO A 46 20.88 -6.86 -31.80
CA PRO A 46 20.90 -7.87 -30.75
C PRO A 46 22.30 -8.44 -30.56
N TYR A 47 22.72 -8.58 -29.31
CA TYR A 47 23.99 -9.20 -28.92
C TYR A 47 23.94 -10.71 -29.17
N SER A 48 24.96 -11.26 -29.83
CA SER A 48 25.11 -12.70 -30.06
C SER A 48 25.54 -13.42 -28.77
N PRO A 49 24.86 -14.51 -28.35
CA PRO A 49 25.33 -15.34 -27.24
C PRO A 49 26.69 -15.98 -27.58
N ARG A 50 27.64 -15.88 -26.66
CA ARG A 50 28.97 -16.49 -26.79
C ARG A 50 28.86 -17.99 -26.53
N GLU A 51 29.14 -18.82 -27.54
CA GLU A 51 29.22 -20.28 -27.43
C GLU A 51 30.38 -20.67 -26.49
N GLY A 52 30.07 -21.47 -25.48
CA GLY A 52 31.05 -22.12 -24.62
C GLY A 52 31.49 -23.45 -25.23
N THR A 53 32.79 -23.72 -25.18
CA THR A 53 33.46 -24.91 -25.70
C THR A 53 33.08 -26.21 -24.98
N TYR A 54 32.97 -27.30 -25.76
CA TYR A 54 32.77 -28.67 -25.29
C TYR A 54 34.01 -29.25 -24.57
N GLY A 55 33.75 -30.18 -23.65
CA GLY A 55 34.71 -31.13 -23.05
C GLY A 55 34.47 -31.23 -21.53
N TRP A 56 34.23 -32.39 -20.90
CA TRP A 56 34.73 -33.73 -21.18
C TRP A 56 33.81 -34.81 -20.58
N LEU A 57 33.83 -35.95 -21.28
CA LEU A 57 33.29 -37.25 -20.91
C LEU A 57 34.10 -37.85 -19.74
N GLN A 58 33.41 -38.34 -18.69
CA GLN A 58 33.87 -39.48 -17.90
C GLN A 58 32.69 -40.44 -17.71
N ASP A 59 32.71 -41.48 -18.53
CA ASP A 59 31.96 -42.72 -18.33
C ASP A 59 32.37 -43.40 -17.01
N GLN A 60 31.50 -44.33 -16.61
CA GLN A 60 31.73 -45.43 -15.65
C GLN A 60 31.12 -45.26 -14.25
N ALA A 61 29.81 -45.46 -14.18
CA ALA A 61 29.21 -46.27 -13.11
C ALA A 61 27.98 -46.99 -13.68
N GLY A 62 28.15 -48.26 -14.01
CA GLY A 62 27.06 -49.13 -14.45
C GLY A 62 26.10 -49.40 -13.29
N LEU A 63 24.84 -49.01 -13.46
CA LEU A 63 23.70 -49.61 -12.79
C LEU A 63 22.63 -49.90 -13.84
N LEU A 64 22.49 -51.19 -14.14
CA LEU A 64 21.45 -51.78 -14.96
C LEU A 64 20.15 -51.91 -14.13
N GLY A 65 19.01 -51.52 -14.71
CA GLY A 65 17.65 -51.74 -14.19
C GLY A 65 17.14 -50.59 -13.31
N VAL A 66 15.97 -49.96 -13.50
CA VAL A 66 14.66 -50.40 -14.01
C VAL A 66 13.93 -49.14 -14.52
N PRO A 67 13.14 -49.15 -15.62
CA PRO A 67 12.28 -48.02 -15.93
C PRO A 67 11.09 -48.02 -14.95
N CYS A 68 11.19 -47.22 -13.90
CA CYS A 68 10.05 -46.91 -13.03
C CYS A 68 9.08 -46.02 -13.83
N THR A 69 8.12 -46.64 -14.53
CA THR A 69 6.92 -45.96 -15.05
C THR A 69 5.99 -45.61 -13.89
N CYS A 70 6.44 -44.75 -12.98
CA CYS A 70 5.56 -44.18 -11.96
C CYS A 70 4.86 -42.97 -12.58
N ALA A 71 3.71 -43.22 -13.22
CA ALA A 71 2.76 -42.17 -13.54
C ALA A 71 2.41 -41.39 -12.24
N PRO A 72 2.43 -40.06 -12.22
CA PRO A 72 2.05 -39.29 -11.03
C PRO A 72 0.63 -39.69 -10.59
N TRP A 73 0.46 -40.08 -9.33
CA TRP A 73 -0.81 -40.53 -8.73
C TRP A 73 -1.93 -39.46 -8.63
N TRP A 74 -1.76 -38.31 -9.28
CA TRP A 74 -2.76 -37.27 -9.36
C TRP A 74 -3.42 -37.39 -10.74
N PRO A 75 -4.75 -37.42 -10.85
CA PRO A 75 -5.39 -37.30 -12.15
C PRO A 75 -4.97 -35.96 -12.78
N GLN A 76 -4.19 -36.00 -13.86
CA GLN A 76 -4.08 -34.85 -14.76
C GLN A 76 -5.45 -34.74 -15.45
N ALA A 77 -6.30 -33.88 -14.89
CA ALA A 77 -7.56 -33.53 -15.51
C ALA A 77 -7.26 -33.03 -16.95
N PRO A 78 -8.03 -33.47 -17.97
CA PRO A 78 -7.91 -32.90 -19.29
C PRO A 78 -8.03 -31.39 -19.16
N SER A 79 -6.99 -30.67 -19.60
CA SER A 79 -6.97 -29.22 -19.60
C SER A 79 -7.97 -28.73 -20.65
N ALA A 80 -9.25 -28.73 -20.29
CA ALA A 80 -10.25 -27.99 -21.03
C ALA A 80 -9.82 -26.52 -20.97
N GLN A 81 -9.54 -25.94 -22.14
CA GLN A 81 -9.46 -24.51 -22.38
C GLN A 81 -10.84 -23.90 -22.05
N GLY A 82 -11.12 -23.76 -20.77
CA GLY A 82 -12.35 -23.20 -20.24
C GLY A 82 -11.97 -22.08 -19.29
N HIS A 83 -12.25 -20.84 -19.69
CA HIS A 83 -12.24 -19.75 -18.74
C HIS A 83 -13.22 -20.12 -17.62
N TYR A 84 -12.71 -20.32 -16.39
CA TYR A 84 -13.57 -20.39 -15.22
C TYR A 84 -14.20 -19.00 -15.04
N ILE A 85 -15.38 -18.81 -15.62
CA ILE A 85 -16.22 -17.64 -15.37
C ILE A 85 -16.69 -17.79 -13.92
N ARG A 86 -15.95 -17.18 -12.98
CA ARG A 86 -16.53 -16.93 -11.65
C ARG A 86 -17.79 -16.11 -11.93
N GLN A 87 -18.97 -16.58 -11.53
CA GLN A 87 -20.16 -15.74 -11.55
C GLN A 87 -19.82 -14.43 -10.84
N ALA A 88 -19.81 -13.31 -11.57
CA ALA A 88 -19.54 -12.02 -11.00
C ALA A 88 -20.73 -11.64 -10.12
N LYS A 89 -20.69 -11.99 -8.82
CA LYS A 89 -21.68 -11.52 -7.82
C LYS A 89 -21.82 -9.99 -7.76
N HIS A 90 -20.89 -9.26 -8.37
CA HIS A 90 -20.80 -7.81 -8.32
C HIS A 90 -20.61 -7.22 -9.74
N GLY A 91 -21.62 -7.33 -10.60
CA GLY A 91 -21.61 -6.84 -11.99
C GLY A 91 -21.66 -5.32 -12.19
N ARG A 92 -21.19 -4.50 -11.23
CA ARG A 92 -21.13 -3.03 -11.37
C ARG A 92 -19.81 -2.48 -10.84
N CYS A 93 -19.02 -1.88 -11.73
CA CYS A 93 -17.75 -1.23 -11.42
C CYS A 93 -17.93 0.19 -10.86
N THR A 94 -19.06 0.84 -11.17
CA THR A 94 -19.43 2.19 -10.73
C THR A 94 -20.21 2.15 -9.41
N GLY A 95 -19.95 3.09 -8.49
CA GLY A 95 -20.71 3.25 -7.24
C GLY A 95 -20.15 2.60 -5.96
N ARG A 96 -19.09 1.76 -6.04
CA ARG A 96 -18.43 1.22 -4.82
C ARG A 96 -17.57 2.31 -4.16
N LYS A 97 -17.90 2.62 -2.91
CA LYS A 97 -17.13 3.55 -2.07
C LYS A 97 -15.97 2.83 -1.36
N LEU A 98 -14.91 3.57 -1.04
CA LEU A 98 -13.82 3.05 -0.23
C LEU A 98 -14.28 2.86 1.22
N ASN A 99 -13.88 1.74 1.84
CA ASN A 99 -14.13 1.46 3.27
C ASN A 99 -13.16 2.22 4.21
N LYS A 100 -12.60 3.33 3.73
CA LYS A 100 -11.65 4.21 4.44
C LYS A 100 -12.07 5.65 4.20
N ASN A 101 -11.84 6.50 5.19
CA ASN A 101 -12.10 7.93 5.06
C ASN A 101 -10.95 8.61 4.29
N ASN A 102 -11.23 9.67 3.53
CA ASN A 102 -10.23 10.44 2.78
C ASN A 102 -9.07 10.95 3.66
N ARG A 103 -9.39 11.37 4.90
CA ARG A 103 -8.38 11.74 5.92
C ARG A 103 -7.37 10.63 6.22
N VAL A 104 -7.80 9.37 6.27
CA VAL A 104 -6.89 8.22 6.48
C VAL A 104 -6.01 8.02 5.26
N VAL A 105 -6.56 8.23 4.06
CA VAL A 105 -5.81 8.13 2.81
C VAL A 105 -4.73 9.21 2.75
N ALA A 106 -5.04 10.45 3.17
CA ALA A 106 -4.06 11.53 3.27
C ALA A 106 -2.93 11.19 4.27
N GLU A 107 -3.27 10.76 5.48
CA GLU A 107 -2.29 10.32 6.48
C GLU A 107 -1.37 9.19 5.94
N GLN A 108 -1.96 8.20 5.27
CA GLN A 108 -1.23 7.06 4.68
C GLN A 108 -0.30 7.48 3.56
N ARG A 109 -0.70 8.45 2.72
CA ARG A 109 0.16 8.99 1.66
C ARG A 109 1.35 9.76 2.24
N LEU A 110 1.13 10.58 3.28
CA LEU A 110 2.22 11.26 3.99
C LEU A 110 3.20 10.27 4.60
N GLY A 111 2.70 9.30 5.37
CA GLY A 111 3.57 8.30 6.02
C GLY A 111 4.30 7.39 5.02
N LYS A 112 3.77 7.19 3.80
CA LYS A 112 4.45 6.46 2.74
C LYS A 112 5.54 7.30 2.06
N LYS A 113 5.30 8.60 1.84
CA LYS A 113 6.29 9.51 1.23
C LYS A 113 7.42 9.84 2.20
N TYR A 114 7.08 10.16 3.45
CA TYR A 114 8.02 10.55 4.50
C TYR A 114 8.17 9.43 5.53
N GLY A 115 8.89 8.37 5.17
CA GLY A 115 9.12 7.21 6.04
C GLY A 115 10.03 7.49 7.25
N ASN A 116 10.77 8.61 7.22
CA ASN A 116 11.57 9.10 8.35
C ASN A 116 10.70 9.69 9.47
N LEU A 117 9.52 10.22 9.14
CA LEU A 117 8.61 10.84 10.10
C LEU A 117 7.56 9.87 10.61
N ARG A 118 6.95 10.20 11.74
CA ARG A 118 5.84 9.45 12.35
C ARG A 118 4.60 10.30 12.45
N VAL A 119 3.52 9.83 11.82
CA VAL A 119 2.24 10.54 11.83
C VAL A 119 1.57 10.41 13.20
N LEU A 120 1.25 11.57 13.80
CA LEU A 120 0.46 11.65 15.02
C LEU A 120 -1.04 11.66 14.69
N ASN A 121 -1.46 12.69 13.96
CA ASN A 121 -2.85 12.95 13.63
C ASN A 121 -2.92 13.93 12.44
N SER A 122 -4.13 14.32 12.07
CA SER A 122 -4.40 15.29 11.02
C SER A 122 -5.62 16.14 11.36
N TYR A 123 -5.94 17.15 10.57
CA TYR A 123 -7.22 17.87 10.64
C TYR A 123 -7.63 18.36 9.25
N TRP A 124 -8.92 18.67 9.11
CA TRP A 124 -9.47 19.22 7.88
C TRP A 124 -9.12 20.70 7.81
N VAL A 125 -8.76 21.18 6.61
CA VAL A 125 -8.34 22.57 6.39
C VAL A 125 -9.31 23.26 5.45
N TYR A 126 -9.51 22.68 4.27
CA TYR A 126 -10.31 23.26 3.21
C TYR A 126 -10.85 22.17 2.29
N ASN A 127 -11.89 22.48 1.54
CA ASN A 127 -12.45 21.61 0.52
C ASN A 127 -12.75 22.41 -0.75
N ASP A 128 -12.42 21.82 -1.89
CA ASP A 128 -12.79 22.29 -3.21
C ASP A 128 -13.82 21.33 -3.84
N SER A 129 -14.26 21.59 -5.07
CA SER A 129 -15.07 20.62 -5.84
C SER A 129 -14.30 19.32 -6.11
N THR A 130 -12.99 19.42 -6.35
CA THR A 130 -12.12 18.29 -6.75
C THR A 130 -11.25 17.73 -5.62
N PHE A 131 -10.91 18.52 -4.60
CA PHE A 131 -9.89 18.14 -3.62
C PHE A 131 -10.30 18.44 -2.18
N LEU A 132 -10.02 17.48 -1.29
CA LEU A 132 -10.09 17.68 0.16
C LEU A 132 -8.68 17.86 0.74
N TRP A 133 -8.49 18.96 1.48
CA TRP A 133 -7.22 19.31 2.08
C TRP A 133 -7.18 18.93 3.55
N TYR A 134 -6.10 18.26 3.94
CA TYR A 134 -5.81 17.88 5.31
C TYR A 134 -4.39 18.25 5.69
N GLU A 135 -4.23 18.92 6.82
CA GLU A 135 -2.94 19.11 7.44
C GLU A 135 -2.64 17.93 8.35
N VAL A 136 -1.47 17.32 8.13
CA VAL A 136 -1.04 16.12 8.84
C VAL A 136 0.12 16.50 9.74
N VAL A 137 -0.06 16.27 11.03
CA VAL A 137 0.95 16.52 12.07
C VAL A 137 1.82 15.27 12.18
N ALA A 138 3.10 15.42 11.84
CA ALA A 138 4.10 14.37 11.92
C ALA A 138 5.29 14.81 12.78
N VAL A 139 6.00 13.84 13.33
CA VAL A 139 7.12 14.05 14.26
C VAL A 139 8.33 13.26 13.80
N ASP A 140 9.51 13.87 13.91
CA ASP A 140 10.78 13.18 13.69
C ASP A 140 11.21 12.42 14.96
N PRO A 141 11.29 11.07 14.93
CA PRO A 141 11.75 10.28 16.06
C PRO A 141 13.26 10.41 16.35
N MET A 142 14.07 10.93 15.41
CA MET A 142 15.51 11.11 15.58
C MET A 142 15.86 12.43 16.27
N HIS A 143 14.93 13.38 16.33
CA HIS A 143 15.14 14.66 16.95
C HIS A 143 15.32 14.56 18.48
N ARG A 144 16.39 15.16 19.01
CA ARG A 144 16.77 15.04 20.44
C ARG A 144 15.67 15.52 21.39
N THR A 145 14.98 16.61 21.06
CA THR A 145 13.89 17.14 21.91
C THR A 145 12.75 16.14 22.04
N ILE A 146 12.41 15.41 20.96
CA ILE A 146 11.33 14.42 20.97
C ILE A 146 11.71 13.20 21.83
N ARG A 147 12.98 12.81 21.81
CA ARG A 147 13.47 11.68 22.59
C ARG A 147 13.56 12.01 24.10
N ARG A 148 13.86 13.26 24.44
CA ARG A 148 13.99 13.73 25.83
C ARG A 148 12.63 14.06 26.47
N ASP A 149 11.64 14.50 25.69
CA ASP A 149 10.34 14.89 26.24
C ASP A 149 9.50 13.66 26.66
N PRO A 150 9.20 13.49 27.97
CA PRO A 150 8.44 12.34 28.48
C PRO A 150 6.99 12.29 27.98
N ARG A 151 6.42 13.40 27.48
CA ARG A 151 5.02 13.45 27.02
C ARG A 151 4.84 12.78 25.66
N ILE A 152 5.86 12.85 24.80
CA ILE A 152 5.78 12.43 23.40
C ILE A 152 6.75 11.31 23.04
N ASN A 153 7.80 11.07 23.83
CA ASN A 153 8.84 10.08 23.52
C ASN A 153 8.30 8.66 23.25
N TRP A 154 7.10 8.31 23.71
CA TRP A 154 6.41 7.07 23.37
C TRP A 154 6.37 6.86 21.84
N ILE A 155 6.21 7.92 21.04
CA ILE A 155 6.13 7.84 19.57
C ILE A 155 7.42 7.32 18.95
N VAL A 156 8.57 7.41 19.63
CA VAL A 156 9.90 7.01 19.14
C VAL A 156 10.07 5.48 19.10
N ASN A 157 9.40 4.75 19.98
CA ASN A 157 9.53 3.29 20.07
C ASN A 157 9.15 2.60 18.77
N ALA A 158 9.90 1.58 18.34
CA ALA A 158 9.72 0.95 17.01
C ALA A 158 8.30 0.41 16.75
N VAL A 159 7.55 0.05 17.80
CA VAL A 159 6.14 -0.37 17.73
C VAL A 159 5.20 0.67 17.13
N HIS A 160 5.64 1.94 17.08
CA HIS A 160 4.92 3.09 16.54
C HIS A 160 5.39 3.50 15.14
N LYS A 161 6.12 2.65 14.41
CA LYS A 161 6.33 2.83 12.97
C LYS A 161 5.00 2.67 12.21
N HIS A 162 4.78 3.49 11.18
CA HIS A 162 3.61 3.43 10.29
C HIS A 162 2.26 3.19 10.99
N ARG A 163 1.92 4.03 11.95
CA ARG A 163 0.65 3.95 12.71
C ARG A 163 -0.56 4.23 11.84
N GLU A 164 -0.39 5.16 10.91
CA GLU A 164 -1.34 5.57 9.88
C GLU A 164 -1.69 4.41 8.93
N GLN A 165 -0.70 3.61 8.52
CA GLN A 165 -0.93 2.43 7.68
C GLN A 165 -1.72 1.35 8.42
N ARG A 166 -1.53 1.23 9.74
CA ARG A 166 -2.24 0.29 10.61
C ARG A 166 -3.60 0.81 11.13
N GLY A 167 -3.97 2.04 10.79
CA GLY A 167 -5.22 2.66 11.26
C GLY A 167 -5.28 2.83 12.78
N LEU A 168 -4.16 3.27 13.38
CA LEU A 168 -4.04 3.58 14.81
C LEU A 168 -4.20 5.08 15.11
N THR A 169 -4.19 5.93 14.08
CA THR A 169 -4.52 7.36 14.16
C THR A 169 -5.99 7.58 14.52
N SER A 170 -6.36 8.81 14.89
CA SER A 170 -7.76 9.12 15.24
C SER A 170 -8.72 8.86 14.07
N ALA A 171 -8.30 9.21 12.84
CA ALA A 171 -9.03 8.90 11.62
C ALA A 171 -9.09 7.38 11.37
N GLY A 172 -7.97 6.68 11.58
CA GLY A 172 -7.85 5.22 11.60
C GLY A 172 -8.89 4.54 12.50
N ARG A 173 -9.00 5.00 13.74
CA ARG A 173 -9.94 4.46 14.72
C ARG A 173 -11.40 4.75 14.35
N LYS A 174 -11.67 5.89 13.69
CA LYS A 174 -13.02 6.25 13.21
C LYS A 174 -13.51 5.27 12.15
N HIS A 175 -12.75 5.04 11.07
CA HIS A 175 -13.20 4.15 9.99
C HIS A 175 -13.29 2.67 10.43
N ARG A 176 -12.50 2.27 11.44
CA ARG A 176 -12.58 0.93 12.04
C ARG A 176 -13.77 0.75 12.99
N GLY A 177 -14.54 1.80 13.25
CA GLY A 177 -15.68 1.81 14.18
C GLY A 177 -15.27 1.68 15.66
N LEU A 178 -14.02 2.03 16.00
CA LEU A 178 -13.49 1.89 17.37
C LEU A 178 -13.81 3.08 18.28
N ARG A 179 -14.54 4.09 17.77
CA ARG A 179 -15.04 5.22 18.57
C ARG A 179 -16.22 4.85 19.47
N HIS A 180 -17.05 3.89 19.07
CA HIS A 180 -18.20 3.43 19.86
C HIS A 180 -17.80 2.28 20.79
N LYS A 181 -18.42 2.17 21.97
CA LYS A 181 -18.27 1.09 22.95
C LYS A 181 -19.62 0.36 23.16
N GLY A 182 -19.59 -0.79 23.83
CA GLY A 182 -20.79 -1.57 24.15
C GLY A 182 -21.31 -2.48 23.03
N HIS A 183 -22.58 -2.84 23.10
CA HIS A 183 -23.26 -3.82 22.24
C HIS A 183 -23.10 -3.51 20.74
N LYS A 184 -23.17 -2.23 20.33
CA LYS A 184 -23.01 -1.78 18.92
C LYS A 184 -21.63 -2.08 18.33
N ALA A 185 -20.60 -2.27 19.16
CA ALA A 185 -19.21 -2.45 18.73
C ALA A 185 -18.63 -3.83 19.11
N SER A 186 -19.47 -4.76 19.59
CA SER A 186 -19.05 -6.11 20.03
C SER A 186 -18.35 -6.90 18.92
N LYS A 187 -18.90 -6.87 17.70
CA LYS A 187 -18.33 -7.51 16.50
C LYS A 187 -17.09 -6.80 15.93
N LEU A 188 -16.82 -5.58 16.38
CA LEU A 188 -15.68 -4.77 15.91
C LEU A 188 -14.47 -4.85 16.83
N ARG A 189 -14.63 -5.30 18.08
CA ARG A 189 -13.55 -5.33 19.09
C ARG A 189 -12.94 -6.73 19.28
N PRO A 190 -11.60 -6.81 19.47
CA PRO A 190 -10.61 -5.72 19.41
C PRO A 190 -10.32 -5.25 17.97
N SER A 191 -10.59 -6.12 16.99
CA SER A 191 -10.71 -5.82 15.57
C SER A 191 -11.74 -6.77 14.95
N ARG A 192 -12.34 -6.42 13.80
CA ARG A 192 -13.28 -7.31 13.09
C ARG A 192 -12.71 -8.72 12.85
N ARG A 193 -11.45 -8.80 12.40
CA ARG A 193 -10.78 -10.08 12.15
C ARG A 193 -10.49 -10.87 13.43
N ALA A 194 -10.20 -10.19 14.53
CA ALA A 194 -10.01 -10.86 15.83
C ALA A 194 -11.35 -11.39 16.38
N ALA A 195 -12.42 -10.59 16.30
CA ALA A 195 -13.76 -11.02 16.70
C ALA A 195 -14.25 -12.22 15.87
N TRP A 196 -14.06 -12.18 14.54
CA TRP A 196 -14.39 -13.29 13.66
C TRP A 196 -13.59 -14.56 14.02
N ARG A 197 -12.27 -14.46 14.22
CA ARG A 197 -11.44 -15.60 14.64
C ARG A 197 -11.89 -16.21 15.96
N ARG A 198 -12.25 -15.39 16.95
CA ARG A 198 -12.77 -15.87 18.24
C ARG A 198 -14.08 -16.62 18.08
N ASN A 199 -14.99 -16.13 17.26
CA ASN A 199 -16.34 -16.69 17.14
C ASN A 199 -16.40 -17.92 16.22
N ASN A 200 -15.49 -18.03 15.24
CA ASN A 200 -15.48 -19.12 14.25
C ASN A 200 -14.39 -20.16 14.52
N ARG A 201 -13.63 -20.04 15.61
CA ARG A 201 -12.67 -21.10 15.98
C ARG A 201 -13.45 -22.29 16.53
N MET A 202 -13.18 -23.48 16.02
CA MET A 202 -13.58 -24.70 16.70
C MET A 202 -12.63 -24.94 17.86
N VAL A 203 -13.17 -24.95 19.09
CA VAL A 203 -12.39 -25.19 20.31
C VAL A 203 -12.55 -26.65 20.70
N PHE A 204 -11.46 -27.40 20.62
CA PHE A 204 -11.37 -28.74 21.17
C PHE A 204 -10.82 -28.63 22.59
N LEU A 205 -11.65 -28.95 23.59
CA LEU A 205 -11.22 -28.99 24.98
C LEU A 205 -10.41 -30.27 25.20
N ARG A 206 -9.31 -30.18 25.97
CA ARG A 206 -8.43 -31.34 26.24
C ARG A 206 -9.18 -32.50 26.90
N LYS A 207 -10.14 -32.17 27.75
CA LYS A 207 -11.08 -33.10 28.37
C LYS A 207 -12.46 -32.45 28.27
N ARG A 208 -13.47 -33.21 27.84
CA ARG A 208 -14.84 -32.76 27.67
C ARG A 208 -15.78 -33.79 28.25
#